data_AF-A0A7W6VHW0-F1
#
_entry.id   AF-A0A7W6VHW0-F1
#
_cell.length_a   1.000
_cell.length_b   1.000
_cell.length_c   1.000
_cell.angle_alpha   90.00
_cell.angle_beta   90.00
_cell.angle_gamma   90.00
#
_symmetry.space_group_name_H-M   'P 1'
#
loop_
_entity.id
_entity.type
_entity.pdbx_description
1 polymer ?
#
loop_
_entity_poly.entity_id
_entity_poly.type
_entity_poly.pdbx_seq_one_letter_code
_entity_poly.pdbx_strand_id
1 'polypeptide(L)'
;MRDLVDGDYPDADRVRVVMDNLSTHTASALYQTFPAVEARRILRRLEFHYTPRHASWLNMAEIEIGVMRRQCLDRRIDNRNLLESEVQAWERRRTNSGAQIRWMFSIDQAREKMAKSYPAPLLNESESQ
;
A
#
# COMPACT_ATOMS: atom_id res chain seq x y z
N MET A 1 -7.96 -6.92 -4.39
CA MET A 1 -8.50 -5.76 -5.14
C MET A 1 -10.02 -5.75 -5.17
N ARG A 2 -10.71 -6.85 -5.54
CA ARG A 2 -12.19 -6.90 -5.42
C ARG A 2 -12.66 -6.69 -3.98
N ASP A 3 -12.04 -7.36 -3.02
CA ASP A 3 -12.41 -7.26 -1.60
C ASP A 3 -12.25 -5.84 -1.05
N LEU A 4 -11.23 -5.09 -1.50
CA LEU A 4 -11.07 -3.67 -1.14
C LEU A 4 -12.30 -2.84 -1.55
N VAL A 5 -12.87 -3.13 -2.71
CA VAL A 5 -13.97 -2.36 -3.31
C VAL A 5 -15.33 -2.82 -2.79
N ASP A 6 -15.50 -4.12 -2.59
CA ASP A 6 -16.80 -4.71 -2.27
C ASP A 6 -16.99 -4.99 -0.78
N GLY A 7 -15.91 -5.17 -0.03
CA GLY A 7 -15.92 -5.56 1.39
C GLY A 7 -15.33 -4.52 2.31
N ASP A 8 -14.08 -4.11 2.09
CA ASP A 8 -13.36 -3.24 3.02
C ASP A 8 -13.83 -1.78 2.93
N TYR A 9 -14.09 -1.29 1.72
CA TYR A 9 -14.53 0.08 1.45
C TYR A 9 -15.72 0.14 0.48
N PRO A 10 -16.86 -0.50 0.81
CA PRO A 10 -18.01 -0.61 -0.09
C PRO A 10 -18.62 0.74 -0.45
N ASP A 11 -18.55 1.73 0.46
CA ASP A 11 -19.16 3.04 0.28
C ASP A 11 -18.19 4.10 -0.26
N ALA A 12 -16.92 3.77 -0.47
CA ALA A 12 -15.94 4.73 -0.97
C ALA A 12 -16.13 4.99 -2.47
N ASP A 13 -16.32 6.24 -2.88
CA ASP A 13 -16.37 6.62 -4.30
C ASP A 13 -15.08 6.20 -5.03
N ARG A 14 -13.94 6.31 -4.33
CA ARG A 14 -12.63 5.92 -4.82
C ARG A 14 -11.71 5.46 -3.68
N VAL A 15 -11.02 4.35 -3.91
CA VAL A 15 -9.99 3.79 -3.01
C VAL A 15 -8.61 4.05 -3.63
N ARG A 16 -7.79 4.82 -2.92
CA ARG A 16 -6.39 5.05 -3.30
C ARG A 16 -5.54 3.90 -2.78
N VAL A 17 -4.92 3.16 -3.69
CA VAL A 17 -4.08 2.01 -3.35
C VAL A 17 -2.63 2.35 -3.61
N VAL A 18 -1.83 2.34 -2.56
CA VAL A 18 -0.37 2.50 -2.65
C VAL A 18 0.27 1.12 -2.78
N MET A 19 1.05 0.89 -3.83
CA MET A 19 1.70 -0.41 -4.11
C MET A 19 3.11 -0.24 -4.66
N ASP A 20 3.92 -1.29 -4.62
CA ASP A 20 5.23 -1.31 -5.27
C ASP A 20 5.13 -1.51 -6.79
N ASN A 21 6.28 -1.58 -7.47
CA ASN A 21 6.36 -1.66 -8.94
C ASN A 21 6.52 -3.09 -9.46
N LEU A 22 6.00 -4.11 -8.76
CA LEU A 22 6.02 -5.48 -9.28
C LEU A 22 5.28 -5.56 -10.63
N SER A 23 5.76 -6.37 -11.57
CA SER A 23 5.22 -6.45 -12.93
C SER A 23 3.73 -6.87 -13.00
N THR A 24 3.24 -7.53 -11.95
CA THR A 24 1.84 -7.95 -11.80
C THR A 24 0.95 -6.87 -11.18
N HIS A 25 1.53 -5.80 -10.62
CA HIS A 25 0.80 -4.66 -10.07
C HIS A 25 0.36 -3.71 -11.19
N THR A 26 -0.55 -4.19 -12.04
CA THR A 26 -1.10 -3.43 -13.16
C THR A 26 -2.60 -3.62 -13.28
N ALA A 27 -3.27 -2.66 -13.90
CA ALA A 27 -4.70 -2.78 -14.20
C ALA A 27 -5.02 -4.01 -15.08
N SER A 28 -4.07 -4.43 -15.94
CA SER A 28 -4.22 -5.60 -16.80
C SER A 28 -4.41 -6.89 -16.01
N ALA A 29 -3.78 -7.02 -14.83
CA ALA A 29 -3.93 -8.20 -13.97
C ALA A 29 -5.41 -8.44 -13.57
N LEU A 30 -6.21 -7.37 -13.42
CA LEU A 30 -7.65 -7.53 -13.16
C LEU A 30 -8.42 -8.08 -14.35
N TYR A 31 -8.07 -7.68 -15.58
CA TYR A 31 -8.67 -8.24 -16.80
C TYR A 31 -8.23 -9.67 -17.08
N GLN A 32 -7.05 -10.07 -16.60
CA GLN A 32 -6.60 -11.47 -16.66
C GLN A 32 -7.32 -12.36 -15.65
N THR A 33 -7.77 -11.78 -14.52
CA THR A 33 -8.39 -12.53 -13.42
C THR A 33 -9.92 -12.58 -13.50
N PHE A 34 -10.55 -11.50 -13.96
CA PHE A 34 -12.01 -11.33 -13.94
C PHE A 34 -12.59 -11.07 -15.33
N PRO A 35 -13.88 -11.39 -15.58
CA PRO A 35 -14.57 -10.95 -16.78
C PRO A 35 -14.44 -9.44 -16.98
N ALA A 36 -14.37 -8.98 -18.24
CA ALA A 36 -14.06 -7.59 -18.57
C ALA A 36 -15.00 -6.56 -17.90
N VAL A 37 -16.29 -6.87 -17.78
CA VAL A 37 -17.28 -6.01 -17.10
C VAL A 37 -16.94 -5.84 -15.62
N GLU A 38 -16.55 -6.94 -14.95
CA GLU A 38 -16.21 -6.96 -13.54
C GLU A 38 -14.86 -6.28 -13.28
N ALA A 39 -13.84 -6.56 -14.09
CA ALA A 39 -12.55 -5.89 -14.02
C ALA A 39 -12.71 -4.36 -14.17
N ARG A 40 -13.52 -3.90 -15.12
CA ARG A 40 -13.83 -2.48 -15.32
C ARG A 40 -14.60 -1.87 -14.15
N ARG A 41 -15.55 -2.59 -13.56
CA ARG A 41 -16.29 -2.14 -12.36
C ARG A 41 -15.35 -1.88 -11.20
N ILE A 42 -14.46 -2.83 -10.91
CA ILE A 42 -13.44 -2.71 -9.85
C ILE A 42 -12.49 -1.55 -10.15
N LEU A 43 -11.91 -1.49 -11.35
CA LEU A 43 -10.93 -0.46 -11.72
C LEU A 43 -11.48 0.97 -11.64
N ARG A 44 -12.78 1.19 -11.91
CA ARG A 44 -13.37 2.53 -11.80
C ARG A 44 -13.32 3.09 -10.38
N ARG A 45 -13.24 2.23 -9.37
CA ARG A 45 -13.18 2.61 -7.95
C ARG A 45 -11.76 2.61 -7.39
N LEU A 46 -10.75 2.24 -8.18
CA LEU A 46 -9.36 2.18 -7.72
C LEU A 46 -8.52 3.29 -8.36
N GLU A 47 -7.69 3.95 -7.54
CA GLU A 47 -6.64 4.86 -7.99
C GLU A 47 -5.28 4.32 -7.50
N PHE A 48 -4.41 3.93 -8.43
CA PHE A 48 -3.12 3.33 -8.08
C PHE A 48 -2.03 4.42 -7.96
N HIS A 49 -1.34 4.40 -6.82
CA HIS A 49 -0.13 5.17 -6.59
C HIS A 49 1.02 4.19 -6.38
N TYR A 50 2.08 4.33 -7.18
CA TYR A 50 3.25 3.47 -7.07
C TYR A 50 4.31 4.13 -6.19
N THR A 51 4.94 3.36 -5.32
CA THR A 51 6.12 3.84 -4.59
C THR A 51 7.26 4.15 -5.58
N PRO A 52 8.16 5.10 -5.28
CA PRO A 52 9.32 5.35 -6.12
C PRO A 52 10.17 4.09 -6.28
N ARG A 53 10.73 3.88 -7.48
CA ARG A 53 11.64 2.75 -7.71
C ARG A 53 12.84 2.84 -6.77
N HIS A 54 13.27 1.69 -6.25
CA HIS A 54 14.37 1.57 -5.28
C HIS A 54 14.11 2.29 -3.94
N ALA A 55 12.86 2.61 -3.60
CA ALA A 55 12.47 3.20 -2.31
C ALA A 55 11.61 2.25 -1.47
N SER A 56 12.03 0.98 -1.38
CA SER A 56 11.32 -0.05 -0.60
C SER A 56 11.15 0.31 0.88
N TRP A 57 12.05 1.13 1.43
CA TRP A 57 11.96 1.69 2.78
C TRP A 57 10.76 2.65 2.99
N LEU A 58 10.06 3.07 1.94
CA LEU A 58 8.78 3.80 2.00
C LEU A 58 7.56 2.89 1.79
N ASN A 59 7.76 1.61 1.47
CA ASN A 59 6.66 0.68 1.23
C ASN A 59 6.02 0.26 2.56
N MET A 60 4.76 0.65 2.76
CA MET A 60 3.99 0.35 3.98
C MET A 60 3.93 -1.16 4.27
N ALA A 61 3.73 -1.99 3.24
CA ALA A 61 3.65 -3.43 3.43
C ALA A 61 4.98 -4.02 3.91
N GLU A 62 6.11 -3.56 3.37
CA GLU A 62 7.44 -4.02 3.80
C GLU A 62 7.77 -3.57 5.22
N ILE A 63 7.39 -2.35 5.60
CA ILE A 63 7.52 -1.85 6.97
C ILE A 63 6.74 -2.76 7.93
N GLU A 64 5.49 -3.07 7.61
CA GLU A 64 4.63 -3.96 8.42
C GLU A 64 5.20 -5.38 8.53
N ILE A 65 5.70 -5.95 7.43
CA ILE A 65 6.41 -7.24 7.44
C ILE A 65 7.66 -7.17 8.34
N GLY A 66 8.41 -6.07 8.31
CA GLY A 66 9.57 -5.86 9.18
C GLY A 66 9.21 -5.77 10.67
N VAL A 67 8.03 -5.26 11.00
CA VAL A 67 7.49 -5.28 12.37
C VAL A 67 7.04 -6.69 12.76
N MET A 68 6.28 -7.37 11.90
CA MET A 68 5.86 -8.76 12.10
C MET A 68 7.04 -9.68 12.33
N ARG A 69 8.11 -9.53 11.52
CA ARG A 69 9.34 -10.29 11.66
C ARG A 69 9.92 -10.18 13.07
N ARG A 70 10.02 -8.96 13.60
CA ARG A 70 10.60 -8.71 14.94
C ARG A 70 9.67 -9.12 16.08
N GLN A 71 8.36 -8.98 15.91
CA GLN A 71 7.38 -9.19 16.99
C GLN A 71 6.81 -10.60 17.05
N CYS A 72 6.81 -11.33 15.93
CA CYS A 72 6.13 -12.62 15.79
C CYS A 72 7.06 -13.71 15.26
N LEU A 73 7.90 -13.38 14.27
CA LEU A 73 8.67 -14.39 13.50
C LEU A 73 10.16 -14.44 13.87
N ASP A 74 10.58 -13.80 14.96
CA ASP A 74 11.98 -13.80 15.44
C ASP A 74 12.32 -15.10 16.20
N ARG A 75 11.84 -16.22 15.67
CA ARG A 75 12.01 -17.57 16.21
C ARG A 75 11.76 -18.61 15.12
N ARG A 76 12.26 -19.83 15.33
CA ARG A 76 11.94 -20.96 14.45
C ARG A 76 10.48 -21.37 14.66
N ILE A 77 9.77 -21.57 13.56
CA ILE A 77 8.43 -22.16 13.51
C ILE A 77 8.54 -23.34 12.54
N ASP A 78 8.21 -24.53 13.01
CA ASP A 78 8.53 -25.79 12.34
C ASP A 78 7.43 -26.29 11.41
N ASN A 79 6.21 -25.74 11.52
CA ASN A 79 5.07 -26.14 10.71
C ASN A 79 4.19 -24.96 10.29
N ARG A 80 3.51 -25.14 9.16
CA ARG A 80 2.69 -24.11 8.51
C ARG A 80 1.48 -23.70 9.36
N ASN A 81 0.80 -24.65 10.01
CA ASN A 81 -0.41 -24.35 10.78
C ASN A 81 -0.10 -23.44 11.98
N LEU A 82 1.01 -23.70 12.66
CA LEU A 82 1.48 -22.85 13.75
C LEU A 82 1.85 -21.46 13.21
N LEU A 83 2.59 -21.37 12.09
CA LEU A 83 2.93 -20.10 11.46
C LEU A 83 1.69 -19.26 11.15
N GLU A 84 0.67 -19.86 10.54
CA GLU A 84 -0.60 -19.17 10.21
C GLU A 84 -1.31 -18.68 11.48
N SER A 85 -1.41 -19.52 12.51
CA SER A 85 -2.07 -19.15 13.77
C SER A 85 -1.36 -17.99 14.49
N GLU A 86 -0.03 -17.97 14.46
CA GLU A 86 0.80 -16.94 15.09
C GLU A 86 0.70 -15.61 14.35
N VAL A 87 0.77 -15.64 13.01
CA VAL A 87 0.59 -14.46 12.17
C VAL A 87 -0.81 -13.88 12.36
N GLN A 88 -1.86 -14.70 12.37
CA GLN A 88 -3.23 -14.24 12.62
C GLN A 88 -3.39 -13.63 14.02
N ALA A 89 -2.82 -14.26 15.05
CA ALA A 89 -2.87 -13.73 16.41
C ALA A 89 -2.13 -12.39 16.52
N TRP A 90 -0.99 -12.25 15.84
CA TRP A 90 -0.25 -10.99 15.76
C TRP A 90 -1.03 -9.90 15.02
N GLU A 91 -1.61 -10.22 13.87
CA GLU A 91 -2.42 -9.30 13.06
C GLU A 91 -3.62 -8.75 13.85
N ARG A 92 -4.37 -9.61 14.53
CA ARG A 92 -5.49 -9.20 15.39
C ARG A 92 -5.03 -8.26 16.50
N ARG A 93 -3.91 -8.58 17.16
CA ARG A 93 -3.35 -7.73 18.23
C ARG A 93 -2.97 -6.35 17.70
N ARG A 94 -2.24 -6.31 16.58
CA ARG A 94 -1.82 -5.07 15.89
C ARG A 94 -3.03 -4.21 15.50
N THR A 95 -4.04 -4.82 14.90
CA THR A 95 -5.28 -4.16 14.48
C THR A 95 -6.03 -3.61 15.67
N ASN A 96 -6.23 -4.41 16.72
CA ASN A 96 -6.94 -3.98 17.94
C ASN A 96 -6.21 -2.86 18.69
N SER A 97 -4.89 -2.79 18.61
CA SER A 97 -4.12 -1.68 19.19
C SER A 97 -4.19 -0.38 18.38
N GLY A 98 -4.80 -0.40 17.18
CA GLY A 98 -4.80 0.76 16.28
C GLY A 98 -3.39 1.19 15.88
N ALA A 99 -2.46 0.23 15.75
CA ALA A 99 -1.06 0.55 15.51
C ALA A 99 -0.85 1.18 14.14
N GLN A 100 -0.28 2.39 14.10
CA GLN A 100 -0.07 3.17 12.90
C GLN A 100 1.41 3.35 12.59
N ILE A 101 1.74 3.53 11.31
CA ILE A 101 3.07 3.98 10.90
C ILE A 101 3.19 5.48 11.21
N ARG A 102 4.13 5.82 12.08
CA ARG A 102 4.56 7.22 12.27
C ARG A 102 5.51 7.60 11.14
N TRP A 103 4.97 8.24 10.11
CA TRP A 103 5.77 8.76 9.00
C TRP A 103 6.68 9.90 9.48
N MET A 104 7.99 9.70 9.39
CA MET A 104 9.00 10.72 9.71
C MET A 104 9.62 11.34 8.45
N PHE A 105 9.37 10.75 7.28
CA PHE A 105 9.88 11.25 6.01
C PHE A 105 8.92 12.31 5.46
N SER A 106 9.33 13.57 5.50
CA SER A 106 8.49 14.70 5.11
C SER A 106 8.46 14.91 3.59
N ILE A 107 7.50 15.72 3.12
CA ILE A 107 7.43 16.17 1.73
C ILE A 107 8.70 16.94 1.35
N ASP A 108 9.23 17.77 2.23
CA ASP A 108 10.45 18.54 1.98
C ASP A 108 11.66 17.62 1.81
N GLN A 109 11.79 16.62 2.70
CA GLN A 109 12.82 15.60 2.56
C GLN A 109 12.64 14.76 1.29
N ALA A 110 11.40 14.51 0.86
CA ALA A 110 11.12 13.85 -0.41
C ALA A 110 11.59 14.70 -1.60
N ARG A 111 11.33 16.00 -1.59
CA ARG A 111 11.78 16.93 -2.65
C ARG A 111 13.30 17.04 -2.73
N GLU A 112 13.98 17.03 -1.59
CA GLU A 112 15.44 17.05 -1.55
C GLU A 112 16.03 15.72 -2.01
N LYS A 113 15.61 14.60 -1.40
CA LYS A 113 16.18 13.27 -1.64
C LYS A 113 15.74 12.66 -2.97
N MET A 114 14.58 13.05 -3.49
CA MET A 114 13.97 12.50 -4.71
C MET A 114 13.66 13.58 -5.75
N ALA A 115 14.44 14.66 -5.79
CA ALA A 115 14.23 15.83 -6.66
C ALA A 115 13.90 15.48 -8.12
N LYS A 116 14.52 14.42 -8.67
CA LYS A 116 14.27 13.94 -10.04
C LYS A 116 12.87 13.34 -10.24
N SER A 117 12.33 12.65 -9.23
CA SER A 117 11.05 11.95 -9.29
C SER A 117 9.91 12.72 -8.64
N TYR A 118 10.23 13.73 -7.83
CA TYR A 118 9.29 14.53 -7.06
C TYR A 118 9.71 16.00 -7.07
N PRO A 119 9.58 16.68 -8.23
CA PRO A 119 9.97 18.08 -8.34
C PRO A 119 9.08 18.97 -7.48
N ALA A 120 9.63 20.09 -7.02
CA ALA A 120 8.81 21.13 -6.41
C ALA A 120 7.79 21.64 -7.47
N PRO A 121 6.49 21.79 -7.13
CA PRO A 121 5.55 22.49 -7.99
C PRO A 121 6.15 23.86 -8.30
N LEU A 122 6.17 24.20 -9.58
CA LEU A 122 6.36 25.58 -9.99
C LEU A 122 5.20 26.35 -9.34
N LEU A 123 5.52 27.36 -8.52
CA LEU A 123 4.51 28.33 -8.10
C LEU A 123 3.99 28.96 -9.38
N ASN A 124 2.78 28.60 -9.80
CA ASN A 124 2.09 29.37 -10.81
C ASN A 124 1.74 30.72 -10.16
N GLU A 125 2.45 31.77 -10.55
CA GLU A 125 2.00 33.14 -10.35
C GLU A 125 0.73 33.36 -11.19
N SER A 126 -0.43 33.17 -10.57
CA SER A 126 -1.76 33.73 -10.92
C SER A 126 -2.74 33.11 -9.92
N GLU A 127 -3.33 33.84 -8.99
CA GLU A 127 -4.35 34.87 -9.26
C GLU A 127 -4.13 36.13 -8.40
N SER A 128 -3.70 37.21 -9.06
CA SER A 128 -4.15 38.56 -8.72
C SER A 128 -4.96 39.05 -9.91
N GLN A 129 -6.29 38.96 -9.79
CA GLN A 129 -7.31 39.95 -10.19
C GLN A 129 -8.69 39.30 -10.15
#